data_AF-A0A6H1R7X8-F1
#
_entry.id   AF-A0A6H1R7X8-F1
#
_cell.length_a   1.000
_cell.length_b   1.000
_cell.length_c   1.000
_cell.angle_alpha   90.00
_cell.angle_beta   90.00
_cell.angle_gamma   90.00
#
_symmetry.space_group_name_H-M   'P 1'
#
loop_
_entity.id
_entity.type
_entity.pdbx_description
1 polymer ?
#
loop_
_entity_poly.entity_id
_entity_poly.type
_entity_poly.pdbx_seq_one_letter_code
_entity_poly.pdbx_strand_id
1 'polypeptide(L)' 'MNARPHLIARVRAEFARSEQDKSCHFFPLPDDGELPAMLYAYCGFGIVPGQAEALDRPAGMPCLQCLMAAALSGSSV' A
#
# COMPACT_ATOMS: atom_id res chain seq x y z
N MET A 1 -12.95 -17.28 -0.66
CA MET A 1 -12.10 -16.24 -0.05
C MET A 1 -11.67 -15.30 -1.16
N ASN A 2 -12.37 -14.17 -1.33
CA ASN A 2 -11.88 -13.13 -2.23
C ASN A 2 -11.06 -12.18 -1.37
N ALA A 3 -9.73 -12.20 -1.54
CA ALA A 3 -8.89 -11.17 -0.96
C ALA A 3 -9.36 -9.81 -1.52
N ARG A 4 -9.59 -8.84 -0.65
CA ARG A 4 -9.87 -7.47 -1.08
C ARG A 4 -8.70 -7.00 -1.97
N PRO A 5 -8.95 -6.36 -3.12
CA PRO A 5 -7.86 -5.90 -3.98
C PRO A 5 -7.07 -4.78 -3.29
N HIS A 6 -5.74 -4.84 -3.42
CA HIS A 6 -4.82 -3.85 -2.87
C HIS A 6 -3.83 -3.41 -3.94
N LEU A 7 -3.51 -2.12 -3.96
CA LEU A 7 -2.32 -1.63 -4.63
C LEU A 7 -1.12 -1.88 -3.72
N ILE A 8 -0.07 -2.50 -4.27
CA ILE A 8 1.25 -2.57 -3.62
C ILE A 8 2.08 -1.45 -4.23
N ALA A 9 2.57 -0.53 -3.41
CA ALA A 9 3.36 0.59 -3.88
C ALA A 9 4.43 0.98 -2.87
N ARG A 10 5.49 1.63 -3.35
CA ARG A 10 6.49 2.30 -2.50
C ARG A 10 6.69 3.73 -2.98
N VAL A 11 7.13 4.60 -2.08
CA VAL A 11 7.45 5.97 -2.47
C VAL A 11 8.64 5.98 -3.42
N ARG A 12 8.63 6.87 -4.43
CA ARG A 12 9.79 7.07 -5.32
C ARG A 12 10.92 7.69 -4.51
N ALA A 13 12.16 7.33 -4.85
CA ALA A 13 13.34 7.68 -4.05
C ALA A 13 13.50 9.19 -3.79
N GLU A 14 13.09 10.05 -4.73
CA GLU A 14 13.13 11.51 -4.58
C GLU A 14 12.21 12.06 -3.46
N PHE A 15 11.17 11.31 -3.08
CA PHE A 15 10.21 11.68 -2.06
C PHE A 15 10.44 10.98 -0.72
N ALA A 16 11.25 9.93 -0.66
CA ALA A 16 11.59 9.26 0.59
C ALA A 16 12.34 10.21 1.54
N ARG A 17 11.97 10.20 2.82
CA ARG A 17 12.62 10.95 3.91
C ARG A 17 13.21 10.03 4.98
N SER A 18 12.79 8.78 5.03
CA SER A 18 13.30 7.76 5.94
C SER A 18 13.47 6.39 5.25
N GLU A 19 14.15 5.45 5.90
CA GLU A 19 14.18 4.04 5.44
C GLU A 19 12.80 3.38 5.53
N GLN A 20 11.96 3.82 6.46
CA GLN A 20 10.59 3.32 6.57
C GLN A 20 9.77 3.70 5.34
N ASP A 21 9.95 4.91 4.80
CA ASP A 21 9.23 5.38 3.60
C ASP A 21 9.59 4.55 2.35
N LYS A 22 10.81 3.98 2.31
CA LYS A 22 11.29 3.12 1.20
C LYS A 22 10.69 1.72 1.24
N SER A 23 9.99 1.37 2.31
CA SER A 23 9.27 0.09 2.40
C SER A 23 8.15 0.04 1.35
N CYS A 24 7.78 -1.16 0.89
CA CYS A 24 6.54 -1.29 0.13
C CYS A 24 5.35 -1.40 1.08
N HIS A 25 4.28 -0.68 0.74
CA HIS A 25 3.04 -0.57 1.49
C HIS A 25 1.87 -1.11 0.67
N PHE A 26 0.80 -1.49 1.38
CA PHE A 26 -0.41 -2.05 0.78
C PHE A 26 -1.56 -1.09 1.02
N PHE A 27 -2.19 -0.65 -0.06
CA PHE A 27 -3.26 0.33 -0.08
C PHE A 27 -4.56 -0.36 -0.50
N PRO A 28 -5.60 -0.42 0.36
CA PRO A 28 -6.89 -0.95 -0.04
C PRO A 28 -7.47 -0.11 -1.18
N LEU A 29 -7.92 -0.77 -2.26
CA LEU A 29 -8.63 -0.06 -3.30
C LEU A 29 -10.06 0.27 -2.83
N PRO A 30 -10.57 1.47 -3.13
CA PRO A 30 -11.95 1.83 -2.87
C PRO A 30 -12.89 1.02 -3.76
N ASP A 31 -14.07 0.68 -3.24
CA ASP A 31 -15.02 -0.22 -3.90
C ASP A 31 -15.81 0.46 -5.05
N ASP A 32 -15.88 1.79 -5.05
CA ASP A 32 -16.61 2.63 -6.00
C ASP A 32 -15.76 3.10 -7.20
N GLY A 33 -14.46 2.78 -7.21
CA GLY A 33 -13.55 3.06 -8.33
C GLY A 33 -13.16 4.53 -8.49
N GLU A 34 -13.61 5.44 -7.61
CA GLU A 34 -13.10 6.81 -7.60
C GLU A 34 -11.67 6.83 -7.06
N LEU A 35 -10.78 7.51 -7.79
CA LEU A 35 -9.40 7.66 -7.38
C LEU A 35 -9.28 8.81 -6.37
N PRO A 36 -8.92 8.55 -5.10
CA PRO A 36 -8.86 9.60 -4.09
C PRO A 36 -7.65 10.50 -4.32
N ALA A 37 -7.73 11.75 -3.85
CA ALA A 37 -6.61 12.69 -3.91
C ALA A 37 -5.37 12.20 -3.13
N MET A 38 -5.58 11.34 -2.14
CA MET A 38 -4.54 10.70 -1.34
C MET A 38 -4.96 9.26 -1.03
N LEU A 39 -4.01 8.33 -1.15
CA LEU A 39 -4.18 6.93 -0.75
C LEU A 39 -3.47 6.69 0.57
N TYR A 40 -4.14 5.99 1.48
CA TYR A 40 -3.57 5.58 2.76
C TYR A 40 -3.34 4.07 2.77
N ALA A 41 -2.13 3.67 3.12
CA ALA A 41 -1.80 2.28 3.37
C ALA A 41 -2.44 1.81 4.68
N TYR A 42 -2.48 0.49 4.88
CA TYR A 42 -2.94 -0.08 6.15
C TYR A 42 -2.18 0.41 7.39
N CYS A 43 -0.90 0.77 7.25
CA CYS A 43 -0.11 1.35 8.34
C CYS A 43 -0.31 2.87 8.51
N GLY A 44 -1.21 3.49 7.75
CA GLY A 44 -1.48 4.93 7.75
C GLY A 44 -0.52 5.76 6.88
N PHE A 45 0.43 5.14 6.18
CA PHE A 45 1.33 5.85 5.27
C PHE A 45 0.56 6.43 4.08
N GLY A 46 0.70 7.73 3.83
CA GLY A 46 -0.04 8.45 2.80
C GLY A 46 0.81 8.70 1.55
N ILE A 47 0.20 8.54 0.37
CA ILE A 47 0.78 8.92 -0.92
C ILE A 47 -0.22 9.72 -1.74
N VAL A 48 0.27 10.68 -2.53
CA VAL A 48 -0.52 11.32 -3.59
C VAL A 48 -0.08 10.84 -4.97
N PRO A 49 -0.91 11.02 -6.02
CA PRO A 49 -0.53 10.65 -7.38
C PRO A 49 0.83 11.23 -7.80
N GLY A 50 1.68 10.39 -8.41
CA GLY A 50 3.04 10.77 -8.86
C GLY A 50 4.15 10.60 -7.81
N GLN A 51 3.82 10.40 -6.53
CA GLN A 51 4.83 10.19 -5.49
C GLN A 51 5.28 8.74 -5.31
N ALA A 52 4.50 7.78 -5.79
CA ALA A 52 4.75 6.36 -5.60
C ALA A 52 4.84 5.63 -6.94
N GLU A 53 5.55 4.50 -6.93
CA GLU A 53 5.53 3.52 -8.02
C GLU A 53 4.75 2.28 -7.57
N ALA A 54 3.91 1.77 -8.48
CA ALA A 54 3.19 0.52 -8.28
C ALA A 54 4.14 -0.67 -8.45
N LEU A 55 3.90 -1.73 -7.68
CA LEU A 55 4.68 -2.96 -7.68
C LEU A 55 3.73 -4.14 -7.94
N ASP A 56 4.14 -5.07 -8.80
CA ASP A 56 3.33 -6.27 -9.10
C ASP A 56 3.30 -7.27 -7.93
N ARG A 57 4.30 -7.20 -7.05
CA ARG A 57 4.47 -8.05 -5.88
C ARG A 57 5.26 -7.33 -4.78
N PRO A 58 5.19 -7.79 -3.52
CA PRO A 58 6.03 -7.23 -2.46
C PRO A 58 7.51 -7.32 -2.84
N ALA A 59 8.23 -6.20 -2.71
CA ALA A 59 9.62 -6.09 -3.12
C ALA A 59 10.40 -5.15 -2.18
N GLY A 60 11.67 -5.47 -1.91
CA GLY A 60 12.45 -4.80 -0.88
C GLY A 60 11.98 -5.20 0.52
N MET A 61 11.88 -4.25 1.44
CA MET A 61 11.33 -4.47 2.77
C MET A 61 9.82 -4.15 2.78
N PRO A 62 8.93 -5.14 2.88
CA PRO A 62 7.51 -4.87 3.06
C PRO A 62 7.25 -4.33 4.47
N CYS A 63 6.37 -3.34 4.57
CA CYS A 63 5.86 -2.91 5.86
C CYS A 63 5.10 -4.07 6.52
N LEU A 64 5.63 -4.56 7.65
CA LEU A 64 5.06 -5.73 8.35
C LEU A 64 3.58 -5.52 8.73
N GLN A 65 3.21 -4.32 9.19
CA GLN A 65 1.81 -4.00 9.49
C GLN A 65 0.92 -4.13 8.26
N CYS A 66 1.37 -3.61 7.11
CA CYS A 66 0.62 -3.74 5.86
C CYS A 66 0.51 -5.19 5.40
N LEU A 67 1.59 -5.97 5.53
CA LEU A 67 1.62 -7.38 5.13
C LEU A 67 0.63 -8.21 5.97
N MET A 68 0.61 -8.02 7.29
CA MET A 68 -0.34 -8.72 8.18
C MET A 68 -1.78 -8.29 7.89
N ALA A 69 -2.04 -7.00 7.73
CA ALA A 69 -3.38 -6.51 7.41
C ALA A 69 -3.91 -7.06 6.08
N ALA A 70 -3.07 -7.06 5.03
CA ALA A 70 -3.42 -7.60 3.72
C ALA A 70 -3.70 -9.12 3.77
N ALA A 71 -2.95 -9.88 4.57
CA ALA A 71 -3.17 -11.31 4.76
C ALA A 71 -4.49 -11.60 5.49
N LEU A 72 -4.89 -10.72 6.42
CA LEU A 72 -6.11 -10.87 7.22
C LEU A 72 -7.36 -10.31 6.52
N SER A 73 -7.22 -9.35 5.60
CA SER A 73 -8.35 -8.74 4.88
C SER A 73 -9.06 -9.68 3.90
N GLY A 74 -8.54 -10.89 3.65
CA GLY A 74 -9.21 -11.96 2.91
C GLY A 74 -9.89 -13.02 3.81
N SER A 75 -9.73 -12.91 5.13
CA SER A 75 -10.24 -13.86 6.12
C SER A 75 -11.50 -13.29 6.77
N SER A 76 -12.64 -13.41 6.11
CA SER A 76 -13.93 -13.31 6.80
C SER A 76 -14.01 -14.47 7.79
N VAL A 77 -14.11 -14.15 9.09
CA VAL A 77 -14.58 -15.11 10.11
C VAL A 77 -16.10 -15.22 10.01
#